data_AF-A0A133P5K4-F1
#
_entry.id   AF-A0A133P5K4-F1
#
_cell.length_a   1.000
_cell.length_b   1.000
_cell.length_c   1.000
_cell.angle_alpha   90.00
_cell.angle_beta   90.00
_cell.angle_gamma   90.00
#
_symmetry.space_group_name_H-M   'P 1'
#
loop_
_entity.id
_entity.type
_entity.pdbx_description
1 polymer ?
#
loop_
_entity_poly.entity_id
_entity_poly.type
_entity_poly.pdbx_seq_one_letter_code
_entity_poly.pdbx_strand_id
1 'polypeptide(L)' 'DRIISNLEERKFIRNCGKQETGRRANLYEVTSKFLSYLGIKNVGELPDYNLLKEKIKNMENITINED' A
#
# COMPACT_ATOMS: atom_id res chain seq x y z
N ASP A 1 -6.86 11.31 -8.74
CA ASP A 1 -6.12 12.02 -7.67
C ASP A 1 -6.73 12.05 -6.27
N ARG A 2 -8.07 12.01 -6.09
CA ARG A 2 -8.70 12.16 -4.74
C ARG A 2 -8.12 11.25 -3.64
N ILE A 3 -7.70 10.03 -3.99
CA ILE A 3 -7.14 9.06 -3.03
C ILE A 3 -5.79 9.56 -2.46
N ILE A 4 -4.90 10.04 -3.33
CA ILE A 4 -3.57 10.55 -2.92
C ILE A 4 -3.75 11.78 -2.04
N SER A 5 -4.60 12.72 -2.44
CA SER A 5 -4.90 13.91 -1.63
C SER A 5 -5.47 13.55 -0.26
N ASN A 6 -6.38 12.58 -0.17
CA ASN A 6 -6.95 12.17 1.11
C ASN A 6 -5.91 11.51 2.03
N LEU A 7 -5.04 10.67 1.48
CA LEU A 7 -3.96 10.02 2.24
C LEU A 7 -2.91 11.03 2.71
N GLU A 8 -2.61 12.04 1.90
CA GLU A 8 -1.70 13.13 2.24
C GLU A 8 -2.30 14.03 3.33
N GLU A 9 -3.57 14.44 3.21
CA GLU A 9 -4.29 15.20 4.24
C GLU A 9 -4.32 14.48 5.59
N ARG A 10 -4.52 13.16 5.58
CA ARG A 10 -4.49 12.32 6.78
C ARG A 10 -3.09 12.07 7.30
N LYS A 11 -2.05 12.56 6.61
CA LYS A 11 -0.62 12.36 6.91
C LYS A 11 -0.19 10.90 6.89
N PHE A 12 -0.86 10.06 6.11
CA PHE A 12 -0.47 8.66 5.91
C PHE A 12 0.64 8.52 4.88
N ILE A 13 0.66 9.41 3.88
CA ILE A 13 1.73 9.48 2.89
C ILE A 13 2.32 10.89 2.86
N ARG A 14 3.56 11.01 2.38
CA ARG A 14 4.23 12.29 2.13
C ARG A 14 4.96 12.25 0.80
N ASN A 15 5.12 13.40 0.16
CA ASN A 15 5.98 13.52 -1.02
C ASN A 15 7.45 13.35 -0.59
N CYS A 16 8.12 12.35 -1.16
CA CYS A 16 9.52 11.98 -0.92
C CYS A 16 10.48 12.67 -1.91
N GLY A 17 9.95 13.24 -2.99
CA GLY A 17 10.73 13.92 -4.00
C GLY A 17 10.10 13.79 -5.38
N LYS A 18 10.93 14.03 -6.41
CA LYS A 18 10.51 13.87 -7.81
C LYS A 18 11.41 12.85 -8.47
N GLN A 19 10.82 12.06 -9.35
CA GLN A 19 11.56 11.12 -10.18
C GLN A 19 12.59 11.88 -11.02
N GLU A 20 13.86 11.48 -10.92
CA GLU A 20 14.97 12.19 -11.59
C GLU A 20 14.92 12.04 -13.12
N THR A 21 14.43 10.91 -13.63
CA THR A 21 14.37 10.59 -15.06
C THR A 21 12.93 10.62 -15.58
N GLY A 22 12.71 11.25 -16.74
CA GLY A 22 11.39 11.35 -17.38
C GLY A 22 10.59 12.61 -17.00
N ARG A 23 9.26 12.48 -16.83
CA ARG A 23 8.32 13.60 -16.63
C ARG A 23 8.36 14.25 -15.23
N ARG A 24 9.37 13.95 -14.39
CA ARG A 24 9.51 14.48 -13.01
C ARG A 24 8.25 14.25 -12.15
N ALA A 25 7.72 13.03 -12.17
CA ALA A 25 6.56 12.64 -11.36
C ALA A 25 6.86 12.73 -9.85
N ASN A 26 5.84 13.03 -9.04
CA ASN A 26 5.95 13.05 -7.58
C ASN A 26 6.10 11.62 -7.05
N LEU A 27 7.10 11.40 -6.19
CA LEU A 27 7.30 10.17 -5.46
C LEU A 27 6.66 10.32 -4.08
N TYR A 28 5.94 9.30 -3.63
CA TYR A 28 5.30 9.29 -2.32
C TYR A 28 5.84 8.14 -1.49
N GLU A 29 6.00 8.39 -0.20
CA GLU A 29 6.35 7.37 0.79
C GLU A 29 5.34 7.36 1.92
N VAL A 30 5.24 6.22 2.61
CA VAL A 30 4.40 6.08 3.80
C VAL A 30 5.05 6.73 5.01
N THR A 31 4.25 7.32 5.87
CA THR A 31 4.74 7.91 7.12
C THR A 31 4.72 6.89 8.26
N SER A 32 5.43 7.19 9.35
CA SER A 32 5.32 6.41 10.59
C SER A 32 3.89 6.33 11.11
N LYS A 33 3.07 7.36 10.90
CA LYS A 33 1.65 7.37 11.28
C LYS A 33 0.86 6.28 10.55
N PHE A 34 1.16 6.03 9.27
CA PHE A 34 0.54 4.95 8.52
C PHE A 34 0.92 3.58 9.09
N LEU A 35 2.19 3.36 9.42
CA LEU A 35 2.66 2.12 10.05
C LEU A 35 1.99 1.91 11.41
N SER A 36 1.93 2.97 12.25
CA SER A 36 1.23 2.93 13.53
C SER A 36 -0.27 2.65 13.38
N TYR A 37 -0.92 3.21 12.36
CA TYR A 37 -2.33 2.94 12.06
C TYR A 37 -2.57 1.48 11.68
N LEU A 38 -1.63 0.88 10.94
CA LEU A 38 -1.69 -0.55 10.59
C LEU A 38 -1.27 -1.46 11.77
N GLY A 39 -0.70 -0.91 12.84
CA GLY A 39 -0.25 -1.65 14.01
C GLY A 39 1.11 -2.33 13.83
N ILE A 40 1.89 -1.91 12.83
CA ILE A 40 3.21 -2.48 12.52
C ILE A 40 4.32 -1.45 12.78
N LYS A 41 5.53 -1.93 13.11
CA LYS A 41 6.67 -1.04 13.39
C LYS A 41 7.44 -0.66 12.13
N ASN A 42 7.47 -1.54 11.14
CA ASN A 42 8.22 -1.34 9.90
C ASN A 42 7.59 -2.10 8.73
N VAL A 43 7.95 -1.71 7.50
CA VAL A 43 7.41 -2.30 6.26
C VAL A 43 7.75 -3.78 6.13
N GLY A 44 8.82 -4.27 6.76
CA GLY A 44 9.21 -5.68 6.76
C GLY A 44 8.30 -6.60 7.59
N GLU A 45 7.41 -6.04 8.41
CA GLU A 45 6.36 -6.81 9.11
C GLU A 45 5.16 -7.09 8.21
N LEU A 46 5.11 -6.48 7.01
CA LEU A 46 4.08 -6.80 6.04
C LEU A 46 4.24 -8.25 5.56
N PRO A 47 3.12 -8.98 5.37
CA PRO A 47 3.17 -10.33 4.84
C PRO A 47 3.76 -10.34 3.43
N ASP A 48 4.42 -11.44 3.08
CA ASP A 48 4.93 -11.65 1.72
C ASP A 48 3.78 -11.55 0.71
N TYR A 49 3.87 -10.55 -0.16
CA TYR A 49 2.85 -10.26 -1.15
C TYR A 49 2.60 -11.44 -2.09
N ASN A 50 3.65 -12.14 -2.52
CA ASN A 50 3.51 -13.25 -3.47
C ASN A 50 2.76 -14.42 -2.81
N LEU A 51 3.14 -14.77 -1.59
CA LEU A 51 2.47 -15.81 -0.80
C LEU A 51 1.01 -15.45 -0.50
N LEU A 52 0.75 -14.19 -0.14
CA LEU A 52 -0.59 -13.72 0.17
C LEU A 52 -1.49 -13.69 -1.08
N LYS A 53 -0.94 -13.27 -2.22
CA LYS A 53 -1.68 -13.19 -3.49
C LYS A 53 -2.21 -14.55 -3.93
N GLU A 54 -1.40 -15.60 -3.82
CA GLU A 54 -1.85 -16.96 -4.16
C GLU A 54 -2.93 -17.45 -3.20
N LYS A 55 -2.79 -17.19 -1.89
CA LYS A 55 -3.82 -17.54 -0.90
C LYS A 55 -5.15 -16.83 -1.17
N ILE A 56 -5.12 -15.53 -1.47
CA ILE A 56 -6.34 -14.76 -1.80
C ILE A 56 -7.00 -15.32 -3.05
N LYS A 57 -6.22 -15.56 -4.12
CA LYS A 57 -6.75 -16.14 -5.37
C LYS A 57 -7.39 -17.51 -5.14
N ASN A 58 -6.76 -18.35 -4.33
CA ASN A 58 -7.32 -19.66 -3.99
C ASN A 58 -8.59 -19.54 -3.13
N MET A 59 -8.66 -18.54 -2.23
CA MET A 59 -9.83 -18.29 -1.40
C MET A 59 -11.02 -17.75 -2.21
N GLU A 60 -10.77 -16.83 -3.16
CA GLU A 60 -11.79 -16.34 -4.10
C GLU A 60 -12.38 -17.48 -4.94
N ASN A 61 -11.53 -18.39 -5.41
CA ASN A 61 -11.98 -19.56 -6.18
C ASN A 61 -12.81 -20.54 -5.34
N ILE A 62 -12.56 -20.67 -4.03
CA ILE A 62 -13.35 -21.57 -3.16
C ILE A 62 -14.76 -21.01 -2.97
N THR A 63 -14.90 -19.70 -2.73
CA THR A 63 -16.20 -19.03 -2.56
C THR A 63 -17.08 -19.01 -3.81
N ILE A 64 -16.51 -19.13 -5.01
CA ILE A 64 -17.30 -19.17 -6.27
C ILE A 64 -17.87 -20.58 -6.53
N ASN A 65 -17.31 -21.61 -5.90
CA ASN A 65 -17.71 -23.01 -6.12
C ASN A 65 -18.70 -23.55 -5.07
N GLU A 66 -19.16 -22.71 -4.14
CA GLU A 66 -20.19 -23.05 -3.14
C GLU A 66 -21.57 -22.42 -3.42
N ASP A 67 -21.75 -21.75 -4.58
CA ASP A 67 -23.04 -21.27 -5.10
C ASP A 67 -23.55 -22.12 -6.29
#